data_AF-A0A959QXC7-F1
#
_entry.id   AF-A0A959QXC7-F1
#
_cell.length_a   1.000
_cell.length_b   1.000
_cell.length_c   1.000
_cell.angle_alpha   90.00
_cell.angle_beta   90.00
_cell.angle_gamma   90.00
#
_symmetry.space_group_name_H-M   'P 1'
#
loop_
_entity.id
_entity.type
_entity.pdbx_description
1 polymer ?
#
loop_
_entity_poly.entity_id
_entity_poly.type
_entity_poly.pdbx_seq_one_letter_code
_entity_poly.pdbx_strand_id
1 'polypeptide(L)'
;MFSILAITNNPNRRSDTKYHIVAEIRDPRNVAIAEIAGKDEVQLVIFDYLISRITAQTCRQPGLSVVFNELLDFSGDEIYFQDEPALVGKTFIEAMFSYEDSIIIGLRRKNGEILLKPKYDTKIEQGDIIIAISEDDDTIKLSGKKEFKINTDAIRKNPEYVDPSPETTLIIGWNRRAHLIINELDNYVYPGSRITVIAENPSAENDLSLHCADLKNQTVTFWFGDTTNRRILDDLNIETYNHIIVLSQTENSDIQASDARTLSTLLHLRDIADNKGHEFSIVSEMLDDRNRELAEITHTDDFIVSVKLDSLMLSQISENAELKRIFEDLFSAGGPSIYIKPAEYYVELGRAVNFYTIMESARQQGHLAIGIKLKNNDTSFKKSEILAHGVVVNPNKSREVFFSKGDKIIILSEDEITDVIN
;
A
#
# COMPACT_ATOMS: atom_id res chain seq x y z
N MET A 1 -4.17 -24.02 14.02
CA MET A 1 -5.34 -24.88 14.30
C MET A 1 -5.41 -25.35 15.75
N PHE A 2 -4.47 -26.15 16.27
CA PHE A 2 -4.50 -26.58 17.69
C PHE A 2 -4.54 -25.44 18.70
N SER A 3 -3.84 -24.33 18.44
CA SER A 3 -3.92 -23.12 19.28
C SER A 3 -5.32 -22.51 19.32
N ILE A 4 -6.02 -22.45 18.18
CA ILE A 4 -7.41 -21.96 18.11
C ILE A 4 -8.32 -22.86 18.94
N LEU A 5 -8.23 -24.18 18.76
CA LEU A 5 -9.01 -25.15 19.56
C LEU A 5 -8.73 -25.04 21.06
N ALA A 6 -7.48 -24.82 21.45
CA ALA A 6 -7.09 -24.68 22.85
C ALA A 6 -7.67 -23.41 23.47
N ILE A 7 -7.76 -22.32 22.71
CA ILE A 7 -8.37 -21.06 23.17
C ILE A 7 -9.90 -21.21 23.25
N THR A 8 -10.55 -21.76 22.21
CA THR A 8 -12.00 -21.87 22.14
C THR A 8 -12.58 -22.92 23.08
N ASN A 9 -11.84 -23.99 23.39
CA ASN A 9 -12.29 -25.07 24.29
C ASN A 9 -11.59 -25.06 25.66
N ASN A 10 -10.93 -23.96 26.05
CA ASN A 10 -10.28 -23.89 27.36
C ASN A 10 -11.31 -24.10 28.49
N PRO A 11 -11.09 -25.05 29.43
CA PRO A 11 -12.03 -25.27 30.55
C PRO A 11 -12.23 -24.04 31.45
N ASN A 12 -11.25 -23.13 31.49
CA ASN A 12 -11.30 -21.88 32.26
C ASN A 12 -11.67 -20.66 31.39
N ARG A 13 -12.24 -20.88 30.20
CA ARG A 13 -12.68 -19.81 29.30
C ARG A 13 -13.80 -18.99 29.95
N ARG A 14 -13.78 -17.67 29.74
CA ARG A 14 -14.89 -16.80 30.14
C ARG A 14 -16.14 -17.20 29.36
N SER A 15 -17.23 -17.49 30.05
CA SER A 15 -18.47 -17.99 29.44
C SER A 15 -19.43 -16.86 29.02
N ASP A 16 -19.20 -15.66 29.52
CA ASP A 16 -20.04 -14.47 29.36
C ASP A 16 -19.66 -13.60 28.16
N THR A 17 -18.48 -13.81 27.58
CA THR A 17 -17.92 -12.99 26.51
C THR A 17 -17.42 -13.85 25.36
N LYS A 18 -17.70 -13.37 24.14
CA LYS A 18 -17.06 -13.91 22.95
C LYS A 18 -15.62 -13.40 22.89
N TYR A 19 -14.73 -14.24 22.40
CA TYR A 19 -13.34 -13.83 22.16
C TYR A 19 -13.24 -13.31 20.73
N HIS A 20 -12.34 -12.35 20.54
CA HIS A 20 -11.90 -11.95 19.21
C HIS A 20 -10.53 -12.58 18.98
N ILE A 21 -10.48 -13.64 18.19
CA ILE A 21 -9.27 -14.43 17.95
C ILE A 21 -8.77 -14.12 16.54
N VAL A 22 -7.66 -13.40 16.41
CA VAL A 22 -7.02 -13.20 15.11
C VAL A 22 -5.88 -14.19 14.94
N ALA A 23 -5.82 -14.86 13.79
CA ALA A 23 -4.78 -15.86 13.53
C ALA A 23 -4.28 -15.83 12.09
N GLU A 24 -2.95 -15.86 11.94
CA GLU A 24 -2.30 -16.12 10.65
C GLU A 24 -2.50 -17.59 10.26
N ILE A 25 -2.91 -17.80 9.01
CA ILE A 25 -2.89 -19.09 8.32
C ILE A 25 -1.94 -18.99 7.15
N ARG A 26 -0.89 -19.81 7.14
CA ARG A 26 0.08 -19.86 6.03
C ARG A 26 -0.41 -20.68 4.84
N ASP A 27 -1.11 -21.77 5.10
CA ASP A 27 -1.59 -22.68 4.07
C ASP A 27 -3.11 -22.54 3.92
N PRO A 28 -3.60 -21.98 2.79
CA PRO A 28 -5.02 -21.77 2.55
C PRO A 28 -5.88 -23.04 2.73
N ARG A 29 -5.31 -24.23 2.54
CA ARG A 29 -6.02 -25.52 2.71
C ARG A 29 -6.51 -25.73 4.15
N ASN A 30 -5.91 -25.03 5.12
CA ASN A 30 -6.26 -25.15 6.54
C ASN A 30 -7.34 -24.17 6.99
N VAL A 31 -7.78 -23.24 6.14
CA VAL A 31 -8.78 -22.20 6.49
C VAL A 31 -10.07 -22.84 6.99
N ALA A 32 -10.68 -23.72 6.19
CA ALA A 32 -11.97 -24.33 6.53
C ALA A 32 -11.94 -25.07 7.88
N ILE A 33 -10.84 -25.77 8.19
CA ILE A 33 -10.69 -26.48 9.47
C ILE A 33 -10.48 -25.49 10.63
N ALA A 34 -9.73 -24.41 10.40
CA ALA A 34 -9.52 -23.37 11.40
C ALA A 34 -10.81 -22.59 11.70
N GLU A 35 -11.67 -22.34 10.71
CA GLU A 35 -13.02 -21.76 10.89
C GLU A 35 -13.91 -22.69 11.72
N ILE A 36 -13.90 -24.00 11.43
CA ILE A 36 -14.65 -24.98 12.24
C ILE A 36 -14.19 -24.95 13.71
N ALA A 37 -12.89 -24.85 13.95
CA ALA A 37 -12.31 -24.79 15.30
C ALA A 37 -12.61 -23.47 16.04
N GLY A 38 -12.61 -22.36 15.30
CA GLY A 38 -12.76 -21.01 15.82
C GLY A 38 -14.21 -20.50 15.86
N LYS A 39 -15.13 -21.15 15.15
CA LYS A 39 -16.54 -20.75 14.99
C LYS A 39 -16.62 -19.29 14.51
N ASP A 40 -17.56 -18.52 15.06
CA ASP A 40 -17.78 -17.10 14.76
C ASP A 40 -16.89 -16.15 15.59
N GLU A 41 -15.82 -16.68 16.19
CA GLU A 41 -14.90 -15.94 17.07
C GLU A 41 -13.50 -15.81 16.47
N VAL A 42 -13.26 -16.39 15.29
CA VAL A 42 -11.95 -16.36 14.64
C VAL A 42 -11.96 -15.48 13.40
N GLN A 43 -10.97 -14.61 13.33
CA GLN A 43 -10.62 -13.85 12.15
C GLN A 43 -9.30 -14.41 11.58
N LEU A 44 -9.40 -15.15 10.48
CA LEU A 44 -8.23 -15.73 9.83
C LEU A 44 -7.66 -14.77 8.78
N VAL A 45 -6.34 -14.62 8.78
CA VAL A 45 -5.61 -13.77 7.84
C VAL A 45 -4.54 -14.61 7.12
N ILE A 46 -4.45 -14.45 5.81
CA ILE A 46 -3.41 -15.09 4.99
C ILE A 46 -2.52 -13.99 4.43
N PHE A 47 -1.43 -13.69 5.15
CA PHE A 47 -0.56 -12.56 4.81
C PHE A 47 0.10 -12.70 3.44
N ASP A 48 0.34 -13.91 2.94
CA ASP A 48 0.94 -14.08 1.62
C ASP A 48 0.14 -13.39 0.50
N TYR A 49 -1.20 -13.36 0.56
CA TYR A 49 -2.01 -12.65 -0.42
C TYR A 49 -1.92 -11.12 -0.26
N LEU A 50 -1.99 -10.62 0.97
CA LEU A 50 -1.92 -9.17 1.26
C LEU A 50 -0.54 -8.61 0.94
N ILE A 51 0.52 -9.30 1.34
CA ILE A 51 1.90 -8.90 1.06
C ILE A 51 2.20 -8.95 -0.44
N SER A 52 1.66 -9.92 -1.18
CA SER A 52 1.85 -9.98 -2.64
C SER A 52 1.22 -8.78 -3.34
N ARG A 53 0.03 -8.35 -2.88
CA ARG A 53 -0.65 -7.14 -3.32
C ARG A 53 0.12 -5.87 -2.99
N ILE A 54 0.56 -5.73 -1.74
CA ILE A 54 1.41 -4.61 -1.32
C ILE A 54 2.67 -4.57 -2.19
N THR A 55 3.33 -5.70 -2.42
CA THR A 55 4.53 -5.78 -3.26
C THR A 55 4.26 -5.34 -4.70
N ALA A 56 3.18 -5.84 -5.31
CA ALA A 56 2.78 -5.48 -6.68
C ALA A 56 2.43 -3.99 -6.83
N GLN A 57 1.75 -3.39 -5.86
CA GLN A 57 1.41 -1.96 -5.91
C GLN A 57 2.62 -1.07 -5.63
N THR A 58 3.42 -1.41 -4.62
CA THR A 58 4.56 -0.57 -4.18
C THR A 58 5.73 -0.63 -5.15
N CYS A 59 5.93 -1.72 -5.90
CA CYS A 59 6.99 -1.74 -6.91
C CYS A 59 6.75 -0.74 -8.03
N ARG A 60 5.48 -0.53 -8.40
CA ARG A 60 5.06 0.39 -9.46
C ARG A 60 5.00 1.86 -9.02
N GLN A 61 4.91 2.12 -7.72
CA GLN A 61 4.67 3.46 -7.18
C GLN A 61 5.66 3.84 -6.06
N PRO A 62 6.79 4.49 -6.40
CA PRO A 62 7.78 4.91 -5.41
C PRO A 62 7.17 5.77 -4.29
N GLY A 63 7.36 5.36 -3.04
CA GLY A 63 6.83 6.01 -1.84
C GLY A 63 5.46 5.51 -1.38
N LEU A 64 4.76 4.67 -2.15
CA LEU A 64 3.48 4.09 -1.73
C LEU A 64 3.63 3.19 -0.50
N SER A 65 4.77 2.51 -0.39
CA SER A 65 5.13 1.72 0.78
C SER A 65 5.15 2.52 2.08
N VAL A 66 5.58 3.78 2.02
CA VAL A 66 5.58 4.67 3.18
C VAL A 66 4.15 5.00 3.60
N VAL A 67 3.25 5.22 2.63
CA VAL A 67 1.83 5.45 2.91
C VAL A 67 1.20 4.22 3.57
N PHE A 68 1.47 3.02 3.04
CA PHE A 68 0.96 1.79 3.67
C PHE A 68 1.55 1.54 5.05
N ASN A 69 2.85 1.79 5.24
CA ASN A 69 3.45 1.68 6.57
C ASN A 69 2.81 2.67 7.53
N GLU A 70 2.58 3.92 7.13
CA GLU A 70 1.95 4.94 7.99
C GLU A 70 0.55 4.51 8.44
N LEU A 71 -0.30 4.10 7.49
CA LEU A 71 -1.66 3.64 7.79
C LEU A 71 -1.69 2.36 8.67
N LEU A 72 -0.57 1.63 8.73
CA LEU A 72 -0.42 0.41 9.52
C LEU A 72 0.31 0.64 10.86
N ASP A 73 1.10 1.70 11.02
CA ASP A 73 1.92 1.96 12.21
C ASP A 73 1.12 2.70 13.29
N PHE A 74 1.35 2.35 14.56
CA PHE A 74 0.57 2.91 15.68
C PHE A 74 1.06 4.28 16.17
N SER A 75 2.10 4.83 15.53
CA SER A 75 2.76 6.07 15.95
C SER A 75 2.34 7.29 15.14
N GLY A 76 1.52 7.10 14.12
CA GLY A 76 1.20 8.11 13.11
C GLY A 76 -0.28 8.11 12.76
N ASP A 77 -0.59 8.42 11.51
CA ASP A 77 -1.97 8.48 11.04
C ASP A 77 -2.55 7.09 10.69
N GLU A 78 -3.49 6.60 11.51
CA GLU A 78 -4.14 5.29 11.38
C GLU A 78 -5.59 5.40 10.88
N ILE A 79 -6.22 4.24 10.62
CA ILE A 79 -7.63 4.15 10.21
C ILE A 79 -8.52 3.89 11.42
N TYR A 80 -9.45 4.82 11.67
CA TYR A 80 -10.40 4.76 12.77
C TYR A 80 -11.86 4.73 12.30
N PHE A 81 -12.70 4.14 13.15
CA PHE A 81 -14.15 4.08 13.00
C PHE A 81 -14.79 5.01 14.04
N GLN A 82 -15.44 6.08 13.59
CA GLN A 82 -16.01 7.10 14.47
C GLN A 82 -17.53 7.23 14.27
N ASP A 83 -18.31 7.05 15.34
CA ASP A 83 -19.72 7.47 15.34
C ASP A 83 -19.78 8.99 15.43
N GLU A 84 -20.41 9.63 14.44
CA GLU A 84 -20.54 11.09 14.37
C GLU A 84 -21.99 11.49 14.11
N PRO A 85 -22.84 11.55 15.17
CA PRO A 85 -24.25 11.89 15.03
C PRO A 85 -24.51 13.26 14.39
N ALA A 86 -23.56 14.21 14.50
CA ALA A 86 -23.68 15.54 13.92
C ALA A 86 -23.57 15.58 12.37
N LEU A 87 -23.18 14.46 11.74
CA LEU A 87 -23.15 14.31 10.29
C LEU A 87 -24.38 13.60 9.71
N VAL A 88 -25.30 13.08 10.55
CA VAL A 88 -26.52 12.41 10.06
C VAL A 88 -27.34 13.35 9.17
N GLY A 89 -27.71 12.86 7.99
CA GLY A 89 -28.44 13.62 6.96
C GLY A 89 -27.55 14.42 6.01
N LYS A 90 -26.26 14.59 6.31
CA LYS A 90 -25.28 15.19 5.38
C LYS A 90 -24.83 14.18 4.33
N THR A 91 -24.24 14.67 3.25
CA THR A 91 -23.60 13.84 2.22
C THR A 91 -22.16 13.52 2.61
N PHE A 92 -21.58 12.52 1.94
CA PHE A 92 -20.19 12.14 2.13
C PHE A 92 -19.22 13.30 1.82
N ILE A 93 -19.46 14.08 0.75
CA ILE A 93 -18.67 15.28 0.47
C ILE A 93 -18.76 16.31 1.60
N GLU A 94 -19.95 16.54 2.18
CA GLU A 94 -20.07 17.47 3.31
C GLU A 94 -19.28 16.98 4.53
N ALA A 95 -19.22 15.66 4.76
CA ALA A 95 -18.39 15.08 5.81
C ALA A 95 -16.89 15.24 5.53
N MET A 96 -16.41 15.00 4.31
CA MET A 96 -15.00 15.17 3.92
C MET A 96 -14.46 16.57 4.28
N PHE A 97 -15.26 17.62 4.07
CA PHE A 97 -14.87 19.00 4.36
C PHE A 97 -15.12 19.43 5.82
N SER A 98 -15.75 18.59 6.64
CA SER A 98 -16.13 18.95 8.01
C SER A 98 -14.98 18.86 9.03
N TYR A 99 -13.88 18.17 8.69
CA TYR A 99 -12.74 17.93 9.58
C TYR A 99 -11.54 18.77 9.16
N GLU A 100 -10.77 19.26 10.13
CA GLU A 100 -9.52 19.98 9.87
C GLU A 100 -8.33 19.02 9.79
N ASP A 101 -8.24 18.12 10.76
CA ASP A 101 -7.05 17.29 11.04
C ASP A 101 -7.30 15.78 10.84
N SER A 102 -8.39 15.40 10.18
CA SER A 102 -8.69 14.00 9.85
C SER A 102 -9.24 13.88 8.43
N ILE A 103 -8.88 12.83 7.69
CA ILE A 103 -9.38 12.61 6.32
C ILE A 103 -10.44 11.52 6.33
N ILE A 104 -11.65 11.86 5.89
CA ILE A 104 -12.73 10.89 5.78
C ILE A 104 -12.56 10.10 4.48
N ILE A 105 -12.35 8.79 4.60
CA ILE A 105 -12.09 7.89 3.47
C ILE A 105 -13.25 6.95 3.16
N GLY A 106 -14.21 6.78 4.08
CA GLY A 106 -15.31 5.85 3.87
C GLY A 106 -16.42 5.91 4.90
N LEU A 107 -17.36 4.98 4.77
CA LEU A 107 -18.49 4.77 5.68
C LEU A 107 -18.64 3.29 5.99
N ARG A 108 -18.89 2.97 7.26
CA ARG A 108 -19.44 1.67 7.66
C ARG A 108 -20.93 1.83 7.91
N ARG A 109 -21.74 1.23 7.05
CA ARG A 109 -23.20 1.25 7.14
C ARG A 109 -23.70 0.55 8.39
N LYS A 110 -24.92 0.90 8.81
CA LYS A 110 -25.61 0.23 9.92
C LYS A 110 -25.72 -1.30 9.77
N ASN A 111 -25.80 -1.80 8.52
CA ASN A 111 -25.85 -3.23 8.23
C ASN A 111 -24.48 -3.95 8.30
N GLY A 112 -23.38 -3.21 8.58
CA GLY A 112 -22.01 -3.71 8.62
C GLY A 112 -21.29 -3.72 7.26
N GLU A 113 -21.89 -3.17 6.21
CA GLU A 113 -21.23 -2.95 4.92
C GLU A 113 -20.20 -1.83 5.04
N ILE A 114 -18.99 -2.07 4.53
CA ILE A 114 -17.91 -1.09 4.49
C ILE A 114 -17.84 -0.54 3.07
N LEU A 115 -17.82 0.79 2.96
CA LEU A 115 -17.71 1.52 1.70
C LEU A 115 -16.51 2.45 1.79
N LEU A 116 -15.40 2.09 1.15
CA LEU A 116 -14.31 3.02 0.88
C LEU A 116 -14.67 3.90 -0.32
N LYS A 117 -14.35 5.19 -0.24
CA LYS A 117 -14.64 6.20 -1.27
C LYS A 117 -16.08 6.09 -1.83
N PRO A 118 -17.13 6.13 -0.99
CA PRO A 118 -18.50 6.11 -1.48
C PRO A 118 -18.76 7.31 -2.40
N LYS A 119 -19.83 7.24 -3.21
CA LYS A 119 -20.23 8.36 -4.07
C LYS A 119 -20.37 9.64 -3.24
N TYR A 120 -19.93 10.78 -3.76
CA TYR A 120 -19.90 12.05 -3.02
C TYR A 120 -21.27 12.48 -2.46
N ASP A 121 -22.35 12.16 -3.17
CA ASP A 121 -23.73 12.47 -2.79
C ASP A 121 -24.37 11.45 -1.83
N THR A 122 -23.64 10.38 -1.49
CA THR A 122 -24.05 9.37 -0.54
C THR A 122 -24.46 10.00 0.79
N LYS A 123 -25.68 9.76 1.24
CA LYS A 123 -26.17 10.26 2.53
C LYS A 123 -25.66 9.40 3.68
N ILE A 124 -25.30 10.09 4.77
CA ILE A 124 -24.95 9.48 6.05
C ILE A 124 -26.23 9.29 6.84
N GLU A 125 -26.58 8.04 7.11
CA GLU A 125 -27.81 7.67 7.80
C GLU A 125 -27.56 7.43 9.30
N GLN A 126 -28.65 7.36 10.07
CA GLN A 126 -28.56 7.06 11.50
C GLN A 126 -27.99 5.66 11.73
N GLY A 127 -26.87 5.57 12.45
CA GLY A 127 -26.16 4.32 12.74
C GLY A 127 -25.07 3.97 11.72
N ASP A 128 -24.85 4.81 10.71
CA ASP A 128 -23.63 4.78 9.93
C ASP A 128 -22.46 5.32 10.77
N ILE A 129 -21.28 4.75 10.54
CA ILE A 129 -20.03 5.12 11.19
C ILE A 129 -19.08 5.67 10.13
N ILE A 130 -18.38 6.75 10.45
CA ILE A 130 -17.38 7.36 9.59
C ILE A 130 -16.07 6.56 9.66
N ILE A 131 -15.43 6.36 8.52
CA ILE A 131 -14.07 5.79 8.45
C ILE A 131 -13.12 6.93 8.13
N ALA A 132 -12.18 7.20 9.04
CA ALA A 132 -11.27 8.34 8.97
C ALA A 132 -9.80 7.89 9.07
N ILE A 133 -8.91 8.63 8.43
CA ILE A 133 -7.47 8.64 8.73
C ILE A 133 -7.22 9.77 9.73
N SER A 134 -6.60 9.47 10.87
CA SER A 134 -6.31 10.41 11.96
C SER A 134 -5.16 9.93 12.83
N GLU A 135 -4.52 10.80 13.61
CA GLU A 135 -3.43 10.45 14.53
C GLU A 135 -3.90 9.60 15.73
N ASP A 136 -5.14 9.82 16.19
CA ASP A 136 -5.76 9.05 17.28
C ASP A 136 -7.29 9.11 17.17
N ASP A 137 -8.01 8.21 17.84
CA ASP A 137 -9.47 8.20 17.88
C ASP A 137 -10.04 9.49 18.48
N ASP A 138 -9.37 10.03 19.50
CA ASP A 138 -9.75 11.24 20.20
C ASP A 138 -9.44 12.52 19.42
N THR A 139 -8.76 12.45 18.27
CA THR A 139 -8.43 13.59 17.40
C THR A 139 -9.47 13.86 16.32
N ILE A 140 -10.39 12.91 16.09
CA ILE A 140 -11.43 12.99 15.06
C ILE A 140 -12.50 13.99 15.49
N LYS A 141 -12.25 15.28 15.21
CA LYS A 141 -13.09 16.40 15.66
C LYS A 141 -13.61 17.22 14.49
N LEU A 142 -14.92 17.45 14.50
CA LEU A 142 -15.54 18.42 13.62
C LEU A 142 -14.92 19.81 13.83
N SER A 143 -14.44 20.40 12.74
CA SER A 143 -13.77 21.70 12.76
C SER A 143 -14.72 22.88 13.06
N GLY A 144 -16.02 22.69 12.79
CA GLY A 144 -17.03 23.77 12.81
C GLY A 144 -16.83 24.84 11.73
N LYS A 145 -15.86 24.67 10.81
CA LYS A 145 -15.56 25.62 9.76
C LYS A 145 -16.68 25.68 8.73
N LYS A 146 -16.90 26.89 8.21
CA LYS A 146 -17.85 27.18 7.13
C LYS A 146 -17.17 27.73 5.87
N GLU A 147 -15.93 28.20 6.01
CA GLU A 147 -15.12 28.75 4.94
C GLU A 147 -13.78 27.99 4.88
N PHE A 148 -13.46 27.45 3.71
CA PHE A 148 -12.31 26.57 3.50
C PHE A 148 -11.17 27.24 2.74
N LYS A 149 -11.36 28.49 2.28
CA LYS A 149 -10.39 29.25 1.47
C LYS A 149 -9.90 28.47 0.23
N ILE A 150 -10.80 27.77 -0.45
CA ILE A 150 -10.51 27.03 -1.68
C ILE A 150 -10.09 28.01 -2.78
N ASN A 151 -8.90 27.83 -3.33
CA ASN A 151 -8.36 28.67 -4.39
C ASN A 151 -8.68 28.06 -5.77
N THR A 152 -9.87 28.36 -6.30
CA THR A 152 -10.35 27.78 -7.57
C THR A 152 -9.45 28.10 -8.76
N ASP A 153 -8.77 29.25 -8.76
CA ASP A 153 -7.87 29.65 -9.85
C ASP A 153 -6.57 28.82 -9.88
N ALA A 154 -6.22 28.20 -8.75
CA ALA A 154 -5.08 27.30 -8.66
C ALA A 154 -5.41 25.88 -9.15
N ILE A 155 -6.69 25.52 -9.29
CA ILE A 155 -7.10 24.17 -9.71
C ILE A 155 -6.65 23.93 -11.15
N ARG A 156 -6.07 22.76 -11.38
CA ARG A 156 -5.74 22.20 -12.69
C ARG A 156 -6.48 20.89 -12.87
N LYS A 157 -6.64 20.48 -14.12
CA LYS A 157 -7.16 19.16 -14.48
C LYS A 157 -6.03 18.37 -15.10
N ASN A 158 -6.06 17.06 -14.92
CA ASN A 158 -5.13 16.16 -15.58
C ASN A 158 -5.06 16.48 -17.08
N PRO A 159 -3.87 16.66 -17.69
CA PRO A 159 -3.74 16.75 -19.14
C PRO A 159 -4.37 15.52 -19.85
N GLU A 160 -4.66 15.68 -21.15
CA GLU A 160 -5.34 14.66 -21.97
C GLU A 160 -4.69 13.27 -21.86
N TYR A 161 -5.54 12.24 -21.86
CA TYR A 161 -5.20 10.83 -21.73
C TYR A 161 -3.99 10.40 -22.58
N VAL A 162 -2.99 9.79 -21.94
CA VAL A 162 -1.91 9.05 -22.61
C VAL A 162 -2.19 7.56 -22.50
N ASP A 163 -2.04 6.88 -23.65
CA ASP A 163 -2.05 5.42 -23.68
C ASP A 163 -0.88 4.90 -22.84
N PRO A 164 -1.18 4.14 -21.79
CA PRO A 164 -0.15 3.58 -20.94
C PRO A 164 0.72 2.56 -21.69
N SER A 165 2.00 2.55 -21.36
CA SER A 165 2.97 1.67 -21.98
C SER A 165 3.12 0.35 -21.22
N PRO A 166 3.39 -0.77 -21.92
CA PRO A 166 3.82 -2.01 -21.30
C PRO A 166 5.00 -1.81 -20.36
N GLU A 167 4.97 -2.49 -19.23
CA GLU A 167 6.01 -2.45 -18.21
C GLU A 167 6.88 -3.71 -18.26
N THR A 168 8.11 -3.59 -17.76
CA THR A 168 9.07 -4.69 -17.65
C THR A 168 9.52 -4.84 -16.21
N THR A 169 9.34 -6.04 -15.65
CA THR A 169 9.66 -6.34 -14.25
C THR A 169 10.68 -7.47 -14.17
N LEU A 170 11.70 -7.29 -13.35
CA LEU A 170 12.66 -8.33 -12.99
C LEU A 170 12.34 -8.84 -11.58
N ILE A 171 12.14 -10.14 -11.43
CA ILE A 171 12.02 -10.80 -10.12
C ILE A 171 13.30 -11.63 -9.89
N ILE A 172 14.01 -11.32 -8.81
CA ILE A 172 15.26 -11.99 -8.40
C ILE A 172 14.98 -12.83 -7.16
N GLY A 173 15.16 -14.14 -7.28
CA GLY A 173 14.82 -15.12 -6.25
C GLY A 173 13.42 -15.70 -6.43
N TRP A 174 13.16 -16.78 -5.70
CA TRP A 174 11.88 -17.47 -5.70
C TRP A 174 11.48 -17.86 -4.28
N ASN A 175 10.22 -17.59 -3.94
CA ASN A 175 9.58 -18.08 -2.73
C ASN A 175 8.08 -18.28 -2.98
N ARG A 176 7.35 -18.74 -1.96
CA ARG A 176 5.90 -19.01 -2.04
C ARG A 176 5.04 -17.83 -2.48
N ARG A 177 5.52 -16.58 -2.42
CA ARG A 177 4.76 -15.38 -2.84
C ARG A 177 5.02 -15.01 -4.30
N ALA A 178 6.07 -15.53 -4.94
CA ALA A 178 6.47 -15.12 -6.29
C ALA A 178 5.32 -15.26 -7.31
N HIS A 179 4.65 -16.41 -7.36
CA HIS A 179 3.51 -16.62 -8.25
C HIS A 179 2.30 -15.74 -7.90
N LEU A 180 2.07 -15.44 -6.62
CA LEU A 180 1.00 -14.54 -6.18
C LEU A 180 1.27 -13.10 -6.65
N ILE A 181 2.50 -12.62 -6.50
CA ILE A 181 2.93 -11.29 -6.97
C ILE A 181 2.78 -11.19 -8.49
N ILE A 182 3.21 -12.22 -9.24
CA ILE A 182 3.07 -12.26 -10.69
C ILE A 182 1.61 -12.17 -11.13
N ASN A 183 0.73 -12.99 -10.56
CA ASN A 183 -0.69 -12.95 -10.89
C ASN A 183 -1.34 -11.61 -10.49
N GLU A 184 -0.91 -11.02 -9.38
CA GLU A 184 -1.42 -9.75 -8.91
C GLU A 184 -0.98 -8.59 -9.83
N LEU A 185 0.28 -8.57 -10.27
CA LEU A 185 0.79 -7.60 -11.24
C LEU A 185 0.00 -7.59 -12.55
N ASP A 186 -0.49 -8.75 -13.01
CA ASP A 186 -1.30 -8.86 -14.23
C ASP A 186 -2.59 -8.03 -14.18
N ASN A 187 -3.09 -7.72 -12.98
CA ASN A 187 -4.27 -6.87 -12.81
C ASN A 187 -3.98 -5.37 -13.00
N TYR A 188 -2.72 -4.95 -12.95
CA TYR A 188 -2.34 -3.53 -13.03
C TYR A 188 -1.58 -3.19 -14.31
N VAL A 189 -0.77 -4.12 -14.82
CA VAL A 189 0.07 -3.84 -15.99
C VAL A 189 -0.74 -3.91 -17.29
N TYR A 190 -0.25 -3.22 -18.32
CA TYR A 190 -0.91 -3.16 -19.62
C TYR A 190 -0.52 -4.31 -20.55
N PRO A 191 -1.39 -4.67 -21.53
CA PRO A 191 -1.11 -5.71 -22.50
C PRO A 191 0.25 -5.55 -23.19
N GLY A 192 1.05 -6.62 -23.18
CA GLY A 192 2.39 -6.65 -23.73
C GLY A 192 3.51 -6.48 -22.70
N SER A 193 3.15 -6.36 -21.41
CA SER A 193 4.11 -6.27 -20.32
C SER A 193 4.89 -7.59 -20.16
N ARG A 194 6.06 -7.54 -19.52
CA ARG A 194 6.96 -8.70 -19.43
C ARG A 194 7.56 -8.84 -18.04
N ILE A 195 7.64 -10.07 -17.57
CA ILE A 195 8.36 -10.45 -16.36
C ILE A 195 9.52 -11.37 -16.73
N THR A 196 10.69 -11.09 -16.18
CA THR A 196 11.80 -12.05 -16.12
C THR A 196 11.98 -12.48 -14.68
N VAL A 197 11.97 -13.79 -14.43
CA VAL A 197 12.25 -14.39 -13.12
C VAL A 197 13.63 -15.04 -13.20
N ILE A 198 14.54 -14.64 -12.32
CA ILE A 198 15.82 -15.34 -12.11
C ILE A 198 15.81 -16.07 -10.77
N ALA A 199 16.08 -17.37 -10.75
CA ALA A 199 16.21 -18.13 -9.52
C ALA A 199 17.23 -19.28 -9.64
N GLU A 200 17.74 -19.70 -8.48
CA GLU A 200 18.70 -20.81 -8.36
C GLU A 200 18.02 -22.17 -8.27
N ASN A 201 16.74 -22.20 -7.91
CA ASN A 201 15.97 -23.42 -7.83
C ASN A 201 15.19 -23.63 -9.14
N PRO A 202 15.51 -24.67 -9.95
CA PRO A 202 14.81 -24.91 -11.20
C PRO A 202 13.34 -25.34 -11.00
N SER A 203 12.93 -25.72 -9.78
CA SER A 203 11.50 -26.00 -9.51
C SER A 203 10.62 -24.76 -9.68
N ALA A 204 11.19 -23.56 -9.57
CA ALA A 204 10.49 -22.31 -9.80
C ALA A 204 9.84 -22.24 -11.19
N GLU A 205 10.50 -22.79 -12.22
CA GLU A 205 9.95 -22.84 -13.58
C GLU A 205 8.69 -23.71 -13.69
N ASN A 206 8.66 -24.82 -12.95
CA ASN A 206 7.48 -25.69 -12.89
C ASN A 206 6.34 -24.98 -12.16
N ASP A 207 6.61 -24.33 -11.03
CA ASP A 207 5.61 -23.59 -10.26
C ASP A 207 5.02 -22.43 -11.08
N LEU A 208 5.85 -21.71 -11.84
CA LEU A 208 5.39 -20.69 -12.79
C LEU A 208 4.41 -21.27 -13.81
N SER A 209 4.77 -22.40 -14.41
CA SER A 209 3.94 -23.07 -15.41
C SER A 209 2.60 -23.55 -14.83
N LEU A 210 2.58 -23.93 -13.55
CA LEU A 210 1.38 -24.41 -12.84
C LEU A 210 0.47 -23.26 -12.38
N HIS A 211 1.05 -22.15 -11.94
CA HIS A 211 0.32 -21.10 -11.21
C HIS A 211 0.17 -19.79 -11.97
N CYS A 212 0.86 -19.60 -13.09
CA CYS A 212 0.85 -18.36 -13.89
C CYS A 212 0.48 -18.61 -15.36
N ALA A 213 -0.36 -19.62 -15.63
CA ALA A 213 -0.74 -20.01 -17.00
C ALA A 213 -1.79 -19.09 -17.66
N ASP A 214 -2.60 -18.39 -16.86
CA ASP A 214 -3.78 -17.65 -17.32
C ASP A 214 -3.59 -16.11 -17.34
N LEU A 215 -2.33 -15.65 -17.44
CA LEU A 215 -1.98 -14.22 -17.50
C LEU A 215 -2.53 -13.59 -18.79
N LYS A 216 -3.09 -12.38 -18.67
CA LYS A 216 -3.77 -11.67 -19.77
C LYS A 216 -2.95 -10.53 -20.35
N ASN A 217 -2.24 -9.80 -19.48
CA ASN A 217 -1.59 -8.55 -19.83
C ASN A 217 -0.06 -8.70 -19.95
N GLN A 218 0.52 -9.71 -19.30
CA GLN A 218 1.96 -9.93 -19.32
C GLN A 218 2.39 -11.36 -19.67
N THR A 219 3.67 -11.50 -20.00
CA THR A 219 4.33 -12.80 -20.22
C THR A 219 5.46 -13.00 -19.23
N VAL A 220 5.74 -14.25 -18.85
CA VAL A 220 6.80 -14.59 -17.90
C VAL A 220 7.87 -15.42 -18.57
N THR A 221 9.12 -15.05 -18.33
CA THR A 221 10.31 -15.79 -18.74
C THR A 221 11.10 -16.21 -17.51
N PHE A 222 11.62 -17.44 -17.51
CA PHE A 222 12.45 -17.95 -16.42
C PHE A 222 13.92 -18.01 -16.84
N TRP A 223 14.80 -17.67 -15.90
CA TRP A 223 16.23 -17.80 -16.05
C TRP A 223 16.85 -18.49 -14.84
N PHE A 224 17.57 -19.58 -15.08
CA PHE A 224 18.30 -20.27 -14.04
C PHE A 224 19.65 -19.59 -13.81
N GLY A 225 19.93 -19.14 -12.58
CA GLY A 225 21.20 -18.50 -12.26
C GLY A 225 21.35 -18.10 -10.79
N ASP A 226 22.60 -17.98 -10.34
CA ASP A 226 22.93 -17.49 -9.00
C ASP A 226 22.61 -16.00 -8.88
N THR A 227 21.63 -15.71 -8.03
CA THR A 227 21.09 -14.37 -7.80
C THR A 227 22.11 -13.41 -7.19
N THR A 228 23.15 -13.93 -6.54
CA THR A 228 24.23 -13.14 -5.93
C THR A 228 25.41 -12.93 -6.89
N ASN A 229 25.40 -13.53 -8.08
CA ASN A 229 26.50 -13.43 -9.02
C ASN A 229 26.42 -12.17 -9.87
N ARG A 230 27.35 -11.23 -9.65
CA ARG A 230 27.43 -9.96 -10.38
C ARG A 230 27.42 -10.12 -11.91
N ARG A 231 28.13 -11.11 -12.47
CA ARG A 231 28.19 -11.28 -13.93
C ARG A 231 26.82 -11.63 -14.51
N ILE A 232 26.07 -12.46 -13.80
CA ILE A 232 24.70 -12.84 -14.20
C ILE A 232 23.79 -11.62 -14.13
N LEU A 233 23.91 -10.78 -13.09
CA LEU A 233 23.16 -9.54 -12.98
C LEU A 233 23.54 -8.52 -14.08
N ASP A 234 24.82 -8.41 -14.46
CA ASP A 234 25.24 -7.55 -15.57
C ASP A 234 24.64 -8.03 -16.91
N ASP A 235 24.60 -9.34 -17.15
CA ASP A 235 24.07 -9.96 -18.37
C ASP A 235 22.55 -9.76 -18.53
N LEU A 236 21.82 -9.48 -17.44
CA LEU A 236 20.37 -9.16 -17.49
C LEU A 236 20.08 -7.79 -18.11
N ASN A 237 21.08 -6.90 -18.19
CA ASN A 237 20.86 -5.49 -18.52
C ASN A 237 19.74 -4.89 -17.65
N ILE A 238 19.95 -4.90 -16.33
CA ILE A 238 18.94 -4.50 -15.34
C ILE A 238 18.34 -3.10 -15.60
N GLU A 239 19.07 -2.23 -16.29
CA GLU A 239 18.62 -0.90 -16.73
C GLU A 239 17.46 -0.90 -17.73
N THR A 240 17.13 -2.07 -18.28
CA THR A 240 16.01 -2.23 -19.20
C THR A 240 14.69 -2.49 -18.48
N TYR A 241 14.73 -2.78 -17.18
CA TYR A 241 13.54 -3.06 -16.38
C TYR A 241 13.04 -1.80 -15.70
N ASN A 242 11.72 -1.64 -15.68
CA ASN A 242 11.06 -0.55 -14.94
C ASN A 242 11.09 -0.82 -13.43
N HIS A 243 10.90 -2.09 -13.05
CA HIS A 243 10.73 -2.51 -11.66
C HIS A 243 11.61 -3.72 -11.35
N ILE A 244 12.21 -3.73 -10.17
CA ILE A 244 12.97 -4.88 -9.67
C ILE A 244 12.37 -5.34 -8.34
N ILE A 245 12.13 -6.65 -8.22
CA ILE A 245 11.64 -7.29 -7.00
C ILE A 245 12.68 -8.32 -6.56
N VAL A 246 13.18 -8.23 -5.32
CA VAL A 246 14.15 -9.16 -4.75
C VAL A 246 13.47 -9.97 -3.64
N LEU A 247 13.25 -11.26 -3.87
CA LEU A 247 12.54 -12.14 -2.93
C LEU A 247 13.51 -12.90 -2.03
N SER A 248 13.13 -13.04 -0.76
CA SER A 248 13.88 -13.82 0.23
C SER A 248 13.84 -15.31 -0.13
N GLN A 249 15.00 -15.98 -0.17
CA GLN A 249 15.14 -17.38 -0.61
C GLN A 249 15.18 -18.33 0.61
N THR A 250 14.01 -18.57 1.19
CA THR A 250 13.85 -19.27 2.47
C THR A 250 13.85 -20.80 2.39
N GLU A 251 13.72 -21.39 1.21
CA GLU A 251 13.46 -22.84 1.08
C GLU A 251 14.62 -23.72 1.55
N ASN A 252 15.86 -23.20 1.57
CA ASN A 252 17.07 -23.99 1.84
C ASN A 252 18.09 -23.30 2.78
N SER A 253 17.72 -22.20 3.44
CA SER A 253 18.67 -21.43 4.25
C SER A 253 18.02 -20.90 5.54
N ASP A 254 18.84 -20.65 6.56
CA ASP A 254 18.36 -19.93 7.73
C ASP A 254 18.06 -18.46 7.39
N ILE A 255 17.30 -17.78 8.26
CA ILE A 255 16.86 -16.40 8.05
C ILE A 255 18.06 -15.46 7.77
N GLN A 256 19.18 -15.63 8.49
CA GLN A 256 20.34 -14.75 8.35
C GLN A 256 21.04 -14.96 7.00
N ALA A 257 21.19 -16.21 6.57
CA ALA A 257 21.77 -16.54 5.28
C ALA A 257 20.88 -16.04 4.14
N SER A 258 19.56 -16.17 4.25
CA SER A 258 18.62 -15.62 3.26
C SER A 258 18.75 -14.10 3.16
N ASP A 259 18.72 -13.38 4.28
CA ASP A 259 18.84 -11.92 4.27
C ASP A 259 20.21 -11.44 3.79
N ALA A 260 21.30 -12.16 4.12
CA ALA A 260 22.64 -11.84 3.62
C ALA A 260 22.73 -11.95 2.09
N ARG A 261 22.03 -12.93 1.49
CA ARG A 261 21.92 -13.04 0.03
C ARG A 261 21.13 -11.88 -0.55
N THR A 262 19.96 -11.55 0.02
CA THR A 262 19.16 -10.39 -0.39
C THR A 262 20.01 -9.11 -0.35
N LEU A 263 20.71 -8.86 0.74
CA LEU A 263 21.56 -7.67 0.89
C LEU A 263 22.70 -7.66 -0.15
N SER A 264 23.36 -8.81 -0.39
CA SER A 264 24.40 -8.91 -1.42
C SER A 264 23.85 -8.58 -2.81
N THR A 265 22.66 -9.07 -3.15
CA THR A 265 21.99 -8.77 -4.42
C THR A 265 21.66 -7.28 -4.51
N LEU A 266 21.08 -6.68 -3.46
CA LEU A 266 20.78 -5.25 -3.41
C LEU A 266 22.03 -4.39 -3.64
N LEU A 267 23.13 -4.70 -2.97
CA LEU A 267 24.41 -3.99 -3.16
C LEU A 267 24.92 -4.09 -4.61
N HIS A 268 24.79 -5.26 -5.25
CA HIS A 268 25.14 -5.39 -6.66
C HIS A 268 24.25 -4.58 -7.57
N LEU A 269 22.93 -4.60 -7.37
CA LEU A 269 21.99 -3.82 -8.15
C LEU A 269 22.30 -2.32 -8.05
N ARG A 270 22.61 -1.84 -6.84
CA ARG A 270 22.94 -0.43 -6.60
C ARG A 270 24.26 -0.02 -7.23
N ASP A 271 25.31 -0.84 -7.14
CA ASP A 271 26.55 -0.58 -7.86
C ASP A 271 26.35 -0.54 -9.38
N ILE A 272 25.48 -1.39 -9.95
CA ILE A 272 25.16 -1.35 -11.38
C ILE A 272 24.39 -0.07 -11.74
N ALA A 273 23.41 0.32 -10.92
CA ALA A 273 22.61 1.53 -11.08
C ALA A 273 23.49 2.78 -11.12
N ASP A 274 24.38 2.93 -10.13
CA ASP A 274 25.31 4.06 -10.01
C ASP A 274 26.26 4.13 -11.20
N ASN A 275 26.83 2.98 -11.60
CA ASN A 275 27.76 2.93 -12.73
C ASN A 275 27.10 3.23 -14.08
N LYS A 276 25.81 2.89 -14.24
CA LYS A 276 25.04 3.15 -15.48
C LYS A 276 24.27 4.48 -15.44
N GLY A 277 24.29 5.20 -14.31
CA GLY A 277 23.55 6.45 -14.14
C GLY A 277 22.04 6.28 -14.28
N HIS A 278 21.51 5.15 -13.81
CA HIS A 278 20.11 4.79 -13.94
C HIS A 278 19.45 4.59 -12.58
N GLU A 279 18.25 5.13 -12.40
CA GLU A 279 17.46 4.96 -11.18
C GLU A 279 16.32 3.98 -11.45
N PHE A 280 16.22 2.95 -10.61
CA PHE A 280 15.08 2.03 -10.59
C PHE A 280 14.59 1.80 -9.16
N SER A 281 13.29 1.52 -9.06
CA SER A 281 12.62 1.11 -7.83
C SER A 281 12.96 -0.36 -7.54
N ILE A 282 13.43 -0.64 -6.32
CA ILE A 282 13.60 -2.02 -5.86
C ILE A 282 12.64 -2.24 -4.68
N VAL A 283 11.83 -3.27 -4.80
CA VAL A 283 11.12 -3.85 -3.66
C VAL A 283 11.83 -5.11 -3.26
N SER A 284 12.19 -5.25 -1.99
CA SER A 284 12.87 -6.43 -1.47
C SER A 284 12.15 -7.02 -0.29
N GLU A 285 12.27 -8.32 -0.11
CA GLU A 285 11.79 -9.00 1.09
C GLU A 285 12.96 -9.28 2.02
N MET A 286 12.84 -8.84 3.28
CA MET A 286 13.77 -9.18 4.35
C MET A 286 13.01 -9.70 5.57
N LEU A 287 13.59 -10.70 6.23
CA LEU A 287 12.92 -11.45 7.28
C LEU A 287 13.30 -10.96 8.68
N ASP A 288 14.51 -10.44 8.85
CA ASP A 288 15.00 -9.86 10.11
C ASP A 288 15.06 -8.33 10.03
N ASP A 289 14.40 -7.67 10.98
CA ASP A 289 14.35 -6.21 11.08
C ASP A 289 15.75 -5.59 11.25
N ARG A 290 16.71 -6.30 11.87
CA ARG A 290 18.10 -5.81 12.02
C ARG A 290 18.81 -5.71 10.68
N ASN A 291 18.52 -6.63 9.76
CA ASN A 291 19.12 -6.62 8.43
C ASN A 291 18.41 -5.59 7.53
N ARG A 292 17.12 -5.36 7.75
CA ARG A 292 16.37 -4.29 7.10
C ARG A 292 17.01 -2.92 7.33
N GLU A 293 17.36 -2.58 8.58
CA GLU A 293 18.03 -1.30 8.90
C GLU A 293 19.35 -1.11 8.12
N LEU A 294 20.08 -2.20 7.85
CA LEU A 294 21.31 -2.14 7.05
C LEU A 294 21.06 -1.86 5.57
N ALA A 295 19.96 -2.39 5.03
CA ALA A 295 19.56 -2.19 3.64
C ALA A 295 18.96 -0.78 3.40
N GLU A 296 18.24 -0.22 4.37
CA GLU A 296 17.69 1.16 4.28
C GLU A 296 18.79 2.24 4.16
N ILE A 297 20.02 1.95 4.63
CA ILE A 297 21.18 2.86 4.50
C ILE A 297 21.65 2.98 3.05
N THR A 298 21.33 2.00 2.19
CA THR A 298 21.88 1.95 0.84
C THR A 298 21.29 3.04 -0.05
N HIS A 299 19.96 3.14 -0.21
CA HIS A 299 19.33 4.24 -0.97
C HIS A 299 17.90 4.53 -0.51
N THR A 300 17.49 5.79 -0.70
CA THR A 300 16.19 6.28 -0.24
C THR A 300 15.00 5.74 -0.99
N ASP A 301 15.17 5.10 -2.16
CA ASP A 301 14.06 4.61 -3.00
C ASP A 301 13.78 3.10 -2.92
N ASP A 302 14.49 2.40 -2.03
CA ASP A 302 14.25 0.97 -1.75
C ASP A 302 13.09 0.78 -0.79
N PHE A 303 12.21 -0.17 -1.09
CA PHE A 303 11.23 -0.65 -0.14
C PHE A 303 11.58 -2.05 0.35
N ILE A 304 11.55 -2.24 1.67
CA ILE A 304 11.75 -3.53 2.29
C ILE A 304 10.45 -4.00 2.92
N VAL A 305 9.86 -5.02 2.28
CA VAL A 305 8.75 -5.80 2.82
C VAL A 305 9.32 -6.70 3.92
N SER A 306 8.80 -6.55 5.14
CA SER A 306 9.27 -7.28 6.32
C SER A 306 8.12 -7.88 7.12
N VAL A 307 8.45 -8.84 7.99
CA VAL A 307 7.52 -9.46 8.96
C VAL A 307 6.89 -8.41 9.90
N LYS A 308 7.47 -7.20 10.00
CA LYS A 308 6.85 -6.06 10.70
C LYS A 308 5.46 -5.75 10.15
N LEU A 309 5.24 -5.79 8.83
CA LEU A 309 3.92 -5.52 8.22
C LEU A 309 2.86 -6.52 8.67
N ASP A 310 3.22 -7.80 8.70
CA ASP A 310 2.33 -8.88 9.19
C ASP A 310 1.93 -8.60 10.65
N SER A 311 2.89 -8.17 11.47
CA SER A 311 2.68 -7.88 12.89
C SER A 311 1.79 -6.65 13.11
N LEU A 312 2.01 -5.58 12.34
CA LEU A 312 1.19 -4.36 12.38
C LEU A 312 -0.25 -4.66 11.99
N MET A 313 -0.47 -5.32 10.84
CA MET A 313 -1.80 -5.73 10.40
C MET A 313 -2.48 -6.65 11.42
N LEU A 314 -1.76 -7.63 11.98
CA LEU A 314 -2.34 -8.55 12.97
C LEU A 314 -2.77 -7.82 14.24
N SER A 315 -1.97 -6.86 14.71
CA SER A 315 -2.25 -6.03 15.87
C SER A 315 -3.48 -5.16 15.63
N GLN A 316 -3.53 -4.44 14.49
CA GLN A 316 -4.68 -3.60 14.15
C GLN A 316 -5.97 -4.42 14.00
N ILE A 317 -5.92 -5.57 13.31
CA ILE A 317 -7.10 -6.45 13.19
C ILE A 317 -7.52 -6.99 14.56
N SER A 318 -6.59 -7.15 15.49
CA SER A 318 -6.87 -7.59 16.87
C SER A 318 -7.53 -6.50 17.71
N GLU A 319 -7.24 -5.22 17.45
CA GLU A 319 -7.99 -4.09 18.04
C GLU A 319 -9.39 -3.95 17.41
N ASN A 320 -9.49 -4.08 16.08
CA ASN A 320 -10.77 -4.01 15.38
C ASN A 320 -10.83 -4.98 14.18
N ALA A 321 -11.69 -6.00 14.30
CA ALA A 321 -11.91 -7.02 13.27
C ALA A 321 -12.32 -6.43 11.90
N GLU A 322 -13.01 -5.29 11.91
CA GLU A 322 -13.51 -4.63 10.70
C GLU A 322 -12.38 -4.07 9.83
N LEU A 323 -11.20 -3.78 10.40
CA LEU A 323 -10.03 -3.30 9.67
C LEU A 323 -9.51 -4.30 8.64
N LYS A 324 -9.74 -5.60 8.86
CA LYS A 324 -9.36 -6.62 7.87
C LYS A 324 -9.97 -6.33 6.49
N ARG A 325 -11.26 -5.96 6.45
CA ARG A 325 -11.96 -5.66 5.20
C ARG A 325 -11.40 -4.41 4.53
N ILE A 326 -11.03 -3.40 5.34
CA ILE A 326 -10.39 -2.19 4.85
C ILE A 326 -9.06 -2.52 4.16
N PHE A 327 -8.21 -3.33 4.78
CA PHE A 327 -6.94 -3.75 4.18
C PHE A 327 -7.14 -4.63 2.95
N GLU A 328 -8.11 -5.53 2.98
CA GLU A 328 -8.47 -6.36 1.82
C GLU A 328 -8.90 -5.51 0.62
N ASP A 329 -9.69 -4.46 0.85
CA ASP A 329 -10.14 -3.52 -0.19
C ASP A 329 -9.00 -2.61 -0.67
N LEU A 330 -8.25 -1.99 0.25
CA LEU A 330 -7.19 -1.03 -0.05
C LEU A 330 -6.05 -1.66 -0.86
N PHE A 331 -5.73 -2.93 -0.58
CA PHE A 331 -4.68 -3.66 -1.28
C PHE A 331 -5.20 -4.44 -2.51
N SER A 332 -6.51 -4.45 -2.76
CA SER A 332 -7.08 -5.13 -3.94
C SER A 332 -7.02 -4.26 -5.19
N ALA A 333 -6.88 -4.89 -6.36
CA ALA A 333 -7.01 -4.23 -7.66
C ALA A 333 -8.47 -3.87 -8.05
N GLY A 334 -9.46 -4.46 -7.37
CA GLY A 334 -10.88 -4.42 -7.77
C GLY A 334 -11.73 -3.33 -7.10
N GLY A 335 -11.12 -2.35 -6.44
CA GLY A 335 -11.82 -1.33 -5.66
C GLY A 335 -10.95 -0.08 -5.48
N PRO A 336 -11.30 0.80 -4.52
CA PRO A 336 -10.51 1.99 -4.25
C PRO A 336 -9.09 1.65 -3.81
N SER A 337 -8.09 2.03 -4.61
CA SER A 337 -6.66 1.87 -4.34
C SER A 337 -5.97 3.22 -4.18
N ILE A 338 -4.81 3.21 -3.52
CA ILE A 338 -3.99 4.42 -3.34
C ILE A 338 -3.09 4.63 -4.55
N TYR A 339 -3.11 5.84 -5.09
CA TYR A 339 -2.22 6.28 -6.17
C TYR A 339 -1.46 7.54 -5.79
N ILE A 340 -0.20 7.62 -6.23
CA ILE A 340 0.65 8.81 -6.05
C ILE A 340 0.84 9.50 -7.40
N LYS A 341 0.16 10.63 -7.58
CA LYS A 341 0.02 11.32 -8.87
C LYS A 341 0.69 12.69 -8.90
N PRO A 342 1.30 13.12 -10.02
CA PRO A 342 1.91 14.44 -10.14
C PRO A 342 1.00 15.58 -9.65
N ALA A 343 1.55 16.49 -8.85
CA ALA A 343 0.78 17.58 -8.26
C ALA A 343 0.20 18.52 -9.32
N GLU A 344 0.90 18.67 -10.46
CA GLU A 344 0.48 19.50 -11.59
C GLU A 344 -0.83 19.04 -12.25
N TYR A 345 -1.29 17.81 -11.99
CA TYR A 345 -2.59 17.32 -12.48
C TYR A 345 -3.76 17.87 -11.68
N TYR A 346 -3.51 18.44 -10.51
CA TYR A 346 -4.54 18.92 -9.60
C TYR A 346 -4.41 20.40 -9.32
N VAL A 347 -3.19 20.93 -9.23
CA VAL A 347 -2.95 22.31 -8.84
C VAL A 347 -1.80 22.95 -9.62
N GLU A 348 -1.85 24.27 -9.75
CA GLU A 348 -0.80 25.08 -10.34
C GLU A 348 0.49 25.02 -9.52
N LEU A 349 1.59 24.63 -10.17
CA LEU A 349 2.92 24.67 -9.54
C LEU A 349 3.38 26.11 -9.28
N GLY A 350 4.20 26.30 -8.25
CA GLY A 350 4.76 27.61 -7.88
C GLY A 350 3.76 28.54 -7.16
N ARG A 351 2.57 28.03 -6.81
CA ARG A 351 1.51 28.77 -6.11
C ARG A 351 1.16 28.06 -4.80
N ALA A 352 1.08 28.83 -3.71
CA ALA A 352 0.61 28.32 -2.42
C ALA A 352 -0.87 27.95 -2.52
N VAL A 353 -1.20 26.74 -2.07
CA VAL A 353 -2.57 26.23 -1.94
C VAL A 353 -2.72 25.49 -0.62
N ASN A 354 -3.93 25.48 -0.07
CA ASN A 354 -4.24 24.67 1.10
C ASN A 354 -4.78 23.28 0.69
N PHE A 355 -4.80 22.33 1.62
CA PHE A 355 -5.26 20.98 1.30
C PHE A 355 -6.75 20.92 0.94
N TYR A 356 -7.58 21.84 1.44
CA TYR A 356 -8.96 21.96 0.97
C TYR A 356 -9.06 22.24 -0.54
N THR A 357 -8.13 23.03 -1.10
CA THR A 357 -8.04 23.26 -2.56
C THR A 357 -7.66 21.97 -3.29
N ILE A 358 -6.75 21.19 -2.73
CA ILE A 358 -6.33 19.89 -3.29
C ILE A 358 -7.50 18.90 -3.27
N MET A 359 -8.22 18.81 -2.14
CA MET A 359 -9.39 17.96 -2.00
C MET A 359 -10.48 18.32 -3.02
N GLU A 360 -10.75 19.61 -3.21
CA GLU A 360 -11.72 20.06 -4.21
C GLU A 360 -11.27 19.74 -5.64
N SER A 361 -9.98 19.92 -5.95
CA SER A 361 -9.42 19.55 -7.25
C SER A 361 -9.52 18.04 -7.52
N ALA A 362 -9.14 17.22 -6.53
CA ALA A 362 -9.24 15.76 -6.61
C ALA A 362 -10.69 15.31 -6.80
N ARG A 363 -11.62 15.91 -6.04
CA ARG A 363 -13.04 15.61 -6.12
C ARG A 363 -13.62 15.90 -7.51
N GLN A 364 -13.23 17.01 -8.15
CA GLN A 364 -13.66 17.34 -9.52
C GLN A 364 -13.22 16.31 -10.56
N GLN A 365 -12.22 15.49 -10.23
CA GLN A 365 -11.68 14.42 -11.06
C GLN A 365 -12.13 13.02 -10.60
N GLY A 366 -13.02 12.93 -9.60
CA GLY A 366 -13.50 11.65 -9.08
C GLY A 366 -12.59 10.99 -8.04
N HIS A 367 -11.58 11.70 -7.54
CA HIS A 367 -10.59 11.21 -6.58
C HIS A 367 -10.79 11.78 -5.17
N LEU A 368 -10.25 11.07 -4.16
CA LEU A 368 -10.20 11.52 -2.78
C LEU A 368 -8.74 11.74 -2.37
N ALA A 369 -8.34 13.00 -2.11
CA ALA A 369 -6.97 13.30 -1.68
C ALA A 369 -6.76 12.91 -0.21
N ILE A 370 -5.71 12.11 0.05
CA ILE A 370 -5.36 11.61 1.39
C ILE A 370 -4.00 12.10 1.89
N GLY A 371 -3.17 12.68 1.01
CA GLY A 371 -1.85 13.17 1.40
C GLY A 371 -1.09 13.81 0.25
N ILE A 372 0.20 14.08 0.48
CA ILE A 372 1.14 14.67 -0.47
C ILE A 372 2.48 13.96 -0.41
N LYS A 373 3.26 14.04 -1.47
CA LYS A 373 4.66 13.62 -1.51
C LYS A 373 5.52 14.74 -2.07
N LEU A 374 6.44 15.25 -1.28
CA LEU A 374 7.30 16.38 -1.61
C LEU A 374 8.71 15.89 -1.97
N LYS A 375 9.25 16.32 -3.10
CA LYS A 375 10.59 15.91 -3.54
C LYS A 375 11.69 16.52 -2.66
N ASN A 376 11.49 17.75 -2.21
CA ASN A 376 12.38 18.44 -1.29
C ASN A 376 11.63 18.66 0.03
N ASN A 377 12.36 18.70 1.16
CA ASN A 377 11.77 19.10 2.44
C ASN A 377 11.29 20.56 2.32
N ASP A 378 9.98 20.73 2.10
CA ASP A 378 9.34 22.03 2.21
C ASP A 378 9.46 22.51 3.67
N THR A 379 9.94 23.73 3.84
CA THR A 379 10.05 24.40 5.13
C THR A 379 8.71 24.61 5.84
N SER A 380 7.59 24.44 5.13
CA SER A 380 6.23 24.55 5.67
C SER A 380 5.84 23.39 6.61
N PHE A 381 6.53 22.24 6.52
CA PHE A 381 6.32 21.10 7.41
C PHE A 381 7.46 20.95 8.42
N LYS A 382 7.13 20.49 9.62
CA LYS A 382 8.16 20.07 10.58
C LYS A 382 8.77 18.77 10.07
N LYS A 383 10.07 18.58 10.33
CA LYS A 383 10.79 17.35 9.95
C LYS A 383 10.15 16.07 10.51
N SER A 384 9.45 16.15 11.65
CA SER A 384 8.72 15.02 12.26
C SER A 384 7.43 14.65 11.53
N GLU A 385 6.87 15.55 10.72
CA GLU A 385 5.62 15.35 9.98
C GLU A 385 5.90 14.85 8.55
N ILE A 386 7.16 14.90 8.11
CA ILE A 386 7.59 14.38 6.80
C ILE A 386 8.17 12.99 7.00
N LEU A 387 7.46 11.99 6.50
CA LEU A 387 7.91 10.61 6.46
C LEU A 387 8.98 10.41 5.39
N ALA A 388 9.50 9.18 5.30
CA ALA A 388 10.45 8.82 4.27
C ALA A 388 9.94 9.17 2.85
N HIS A 389 10.88 9.47 1.94
CA HIS A 389 10.60 9.95 0.57
C HIS A 389 9.70 11.20 0.48
N GLY A 390 9.60 11.99 1.55
CA GLY A 390 8.84 13.23 1.55
C GLY A 390 7.33 13.05 1.64
N VAL A 391 6.87 11.88 2.07
CA VAL A 391 5.45 11.55 2.20
C VAL A 391 4.85 12.24 3.43
N VAL A 392 3.66 12.81 3.28
CA VAL A 392 2.83 13.33 4.36
C VAL A 392 1.40 12.82 4.15
N VAL A 393 0.92 12.01 5.07
CA VAL A 393 -0.47 11.55 5.12
C VAL A 393 -1.25 12.52 6.03
N ASN A 394 -2.57 12.66 5.80
CA ASN A 394 -3.46 13.48 6.62
C ASN A 394 -2.95 14.91 6.97
N PRO A 395 -2.47 15.69 5.99
CA PRO A 395 -1.97 17.03 6.29
C PRO A 395 -3.09 17.94 6.82
N ASN A 396 -2.77 18.79 7.80
CA ASN A 396 -3.67 19.83 8.29
C ASN A 396 -4.22 20.66 7.11
N LYS A 397 -5.56 20.72 6.99
CA LYS A 397 -6.16 21.16 5.74
C LYS A 397 -6.03 22.65 5.42
N SER A 398 -5.83 23.49 6.43
CA SER A 398 -5.64 24.93 6.24
C SER A 398 -4.20 25.33 6.00
N ARG A 399 -3.24 24.42 6.23
CA ARG A 399 -1.84 24.69 5.97
C ARG A 399 -1.62 24.90 4.48
N GLU A 400 -0.91 25.97 4.14
CA GLU A 400 -0.50 26.25 2.76
C GLU A 400 0.74 25.45 2.41
N VAL A 401 0.75 24.91 1.19
CA VAL A 401 1.83 24.11 0.62
C VAL A 401 2.18 24.68 -0.75
N PHE A 402 3.47 24.73 -1.07
CA PHE A 402 3.98 25.12 -2.38
C PHE A 402 4.45 23.89 -3.15
N PHE A 403 3.79 23.59 -4.27
CA PHE A 403 4.20 22.49 -5.14
C PHE A 403 5.20 22.94 -6.21
N SER A 404 6.25 22.14 -6.38
CA SER A 404 7.27 22.23 -7.41
C SER A 404 7.20 21.02 -8.35
N LYS A 405 7.91 21.10 -9.48
CA LYS A 405 7.97 19.98 -10.43
C LYS A 405 8.55 18.72 -9.74
N GLY A 406 7.82 17.62 -9.81
CA GLY A 406 8.17 16.35 -9.19
C GLY A 406 7.46 16.07 -7.87
N ASP A 407 6.81 17.07 -7.26
CA ASP A 407 5.92 16.83 -6.13
C ASP A 407 4.63 16.14 -6.61
N LYS A 408 4.01 15.39 -5.70
CA LYS A 408 2.87 14.54 -6.00
C LYS A 408 1.77 14.68 -4.93
N ILE A 409 0.56 14.30 -5.30
CA ILE A 409 -0.61 14.19 -4.42
C ILE A 409 -0.96 12.70 -4.29
N ILE A 410 -1.23 12.28 -3.06
CA ILE A 410 -1.64 10.92 -2.72
C ILE A 410 -3.16 10.90 -2.71
N ILE A 411 -3.74 10.03 -3.53
CA ILE A 411 -5.19 9.93 -3.72
C ILE A 411 -5.67 8.50 -3.50
N LEU A 412 -6.95 8.37 -3.16
CA LEU A 412 -7.73 7.14 -3.26
C LEU A 412 -8.63 7.25 -4.51
N SER A 413 -8.59 6.24 -5.38
CA SER A 413 -9.36 6.17 -6.63
C SER A 413 -9.73 4.73 -6.97
N GLU A 414 -10.83 4.52 -7.71
CA GLU A 414 -11.22 3.18 -8.22
C GLU A 414 -10.48 2.79 -9.50
N ASP A 415 -9.92 3.76 -10.22
CA ASP A 415 -9.16 3.53 -11.44
C ASP A 415 -7.77 4.14 -11.32
N GLU A 416 -6.77 3.44 -11.85
CA GLU A 416 -5.44 3.98 -12.12
C GLU A 416 -5.53 4.95 -13.30
N ILE A 417 -5.93 6.19 -13.04
CA ILE A 417 -5.92 7.23 -14.08
C ILE A 417 -4.46 7.51 -14.46
N THR A 418 -4.09 7.30 -15.71
CA THR A 418 -2.70 7.34 -16.22
C THR A 418 -2.09 8.74 -16.27
N ASP A 419 -0.75 8.80 -16.16
CA ASP A 419 0.10 10.01 -16.18
C ASP A 419 0.58 10.32 -17.62
N VAL A 420 0.81 11.61 -17.94
CA VAL A 420 1.32 12.12 -19.23
C VAL A 420 2.75 12.66 -19.07
N ILE A 421 3.70 12.21 -19.91
CA ILE A 421 5.03 12.84 -20.03
C ILE A 421 4.99 13.89 -21.15
N ASN A 422 5.46 15.11 -20.84
CA ASN A 422 5.77 16.18 -21.82
C ASN A 422 7.03 15.87 -22.64
#